data_AF-A0A4S4M1Y4-F1
#
_entry.id   AF-A0A4S4M1Y4-F1
#
_cell.length_a   1.000
_cell.length_b   1.000
_cell.length_c   1.000
_cell.angle_alpha   90.00
_cell.angle_beta   90.00
_cell.angle_gamma   90.00
#
_symmetry.space_group_name_H-M   'P 1'
#
loop_
_entity.id
_entity.type
_entity.pdbx_description
1 polymer ?
#
loop_
_entity_poly.entity_id
_entity_poly.type
_entity_poly.pdbx_seq_one_letter_code
_entity_poly.pdbx_strand_id
1 'polypeptide(L)'
;MSVYPPVLPSEPPSSPGTTFVQTPRYPAAPSISSNYGRCGNCGNMCVCRTPHYQPHSAPPWRTTIPNIVHAPPPLPPQRRPSPLRPRPPPPLPPRPHASPFPPAPQPANAAPPWITPGPSWNIQVPAAGTLSWTPQTWPPPIWTPQASQFRANTEWPPTQRNLPIHVAPWLTSHSREPPWSLIDWDLSQQPETAKRTTSRGTLEELTKHFWKPAVHPAAFKIVIICNYDLGETGRDWRPIAIEKNRAITCGDVFHAIFYFLQEPLPSTEVDYICSLDPNNWQKMWDSCNRRCWRTPGLAEFERRQGLKRVDCLGVEAKFAGLSVVLGADETWTLRLRFNSQR
;
A
#
# COMPACT_ATOMS: atom_id res chain seq x y z
N MET A 1 -42.43 -9.11 61.45
CA MET A 1 -41.42 -10.16 61.25
C MET A 1 -41.91 -11.05 60.13
N SER A 2 -41.36 -10.87 58.92
CA SER A 2 -41.82 -11.57 57.72
C SER A 2 -40.81 -12.67 57.38
N VAL A 3 -41.28 -13.92 57.35
CA VAL A 3 -40.48 -15.12 57.08
C VAL A 3 -40.54 -15.39 55.57
N TYR A 4 -39.38 -15.42 54.91
CA TYR A 4 -39.26 -15.89 53.53
C TYR A 4 -39.06 -17.41 53.50
N PRO A 5 -39.62 -18.14 52.50
CA PRO A 5 -39.37 -19.57 52.32
C PRO A 5 -38.03 -19.83 51.59
N PRO A 6 -37.47 -21.04 51.72
CA PRO A 6 -36.15 -21.39 51.19
C PRO A 6 -36.16 -21.68 49.68
N VAL A 7 -35.11 -21.24 49.01
CA VAL A 7 -34.82 -21.44 47.59
C VAL A 7 -34.17 -22.82 47.38
N LEU A 8 -34.73 -23.62 46.45
CA LEU A 8 -34.16 -24.90 46.00
C LEU A 8 -33.01 -24.69 45.00
N PRO A 9 -31.99 -25.58 44.99
CA PRO A 9 -30.85 -25.47 44.07
C PRO A 9 -31.23 -25.92 42.65
N SER A 10 -30.84 -25.10 41.67
CA SER A 10 -30.95 -25.35 40.23
C SER A 10 -29.91 -26.37 39.75
N GLU A 11 -30.36 -27.35 38.95
CA GLU A 11 -29.53 -28.33 38.26
C GLU A 11 -28.56 -27.70 37.23
N PRO A 12 -27.39 -28.32 36.97
CA PRO A 12 -26.43 -27.83 35.98
C PRO A 12 -26.84 -28.20 34.54
N PRO A 13 -26.50 -27.35 33.56
CA PRO A 13 -26.84 -27.59 32.15
C PRO A 13 -25.99 -28.72 31.54
N SER A 14 -26.67 -29.55 30.76
CA SER A 14 -26.12 -30.65 29.97
C SER A 14 -25.25 -30.17 28.80
N SER A 15 -24.08 -30.79 28.65
CA SER A 15 -23.09 -30.52 27.59
C SER A 15 -23.60 -30.92 26.20
N PRO A 16 -23.30 -30.14 25.14
CA PRO A 16 -23.63 -30.52 23.77
C PRO A 16 -22.61 -31.51 23.19
N GLY A 17 -23.12 -32.52 22.47
CA GLY A 17 -22.36 -33.61 21.88
C GLY A 17 -21.42 -33.20 20.73
N THR A 18 -20.20 -33.73 20.79
CA THR A 18 -19.17 -33.62 19.77
C THR A 18 -19.57 -34.40 18.51
N THR A 19 -19.79 -33.69 17.40
CA THR A 19 -20.01 -34.31 16.08
C THR A 19 -18.68 -34.34 15.33
N PHE A 20 -18.14 -35.52 15.06
CA PHE A 20 -16.94 -35.71 14.23
C PHE A 20 -17.29 -35.53 12.75
N VAL A 21 -16.71 -34.51 12.11
CA VAL A 21 -16.74 -34.34 10.65
C VAL A 21 -15.46 -34.96 10.07
N GLN A 22 -15.61 -36.03 9.30
CA GLN A 22 -14.52 -36.59 8.49
C GLN A 22 -14.22 -35.66 7.31
N THR A 23 -13.01 -35.11 7.26
CA THR A 23 -12.47 -34.43 6.08
C THR A 23 -12.03 -35.44 5.01
N PRO A 24 -12.41 -35.27 3.74
CA PRO A 24 -11.92 -36.11 2.65
C PRO A 24 -10.43 -35.84 2.37
N ARG A 25 -9.64 -36.92 2.28
CA ARG A 25 -8.25 -36.89 1.82
C ARG A 25 -8.22 -36.68 0.31
N TYR A 26 -7.60 -35.59 -0.15
CA TYR A 26 -7.24 -35.42 -1.55
C TYR A 26 -5.92 -36.15 -1.88
N PRO A 27 -5.81 -36.81 -3.05
CA PRO A 27 -4.54 -37.39 -3.50
C PRO A 27 -3.54 -36.29 -3.86
N ALA A 28 -2.27 -36.54 -3.53
CA ALA A 28 -1.15 -35.65 -3.81
C ALA A 28 -0.94 -35.45 -5.32
N ALA A 29 -0.72 -34.20 -5.73
CA ALA A 29 -0.36 -33.87 -7.10
C ALA A 29 1.07 -34.39 -7.43
N PRO A 30 1.30 -34.90 -8.64
CA PRO A 30 2.63 -35.36 -9.05
C PRO A 30 3.59 -34.18 -9.20
N SER A 31 4.82 -34.38 -8.74
CA SER A 31 5.94 -33.44 -8.87
C SER A 31 6.34 -33.27 -10.33
N ILE A 32 6.22 -32.05 -10.85
CA ILE A 32 6.78 -31.66 -12.15
C ILE A 32 8.28 -31.40 -11.96
N SER A 33 9.13 -32.32 -12.43
CA SER A 33 10.58 -32.10 -12.49
C SER A 33 10.90 -31.10 -13.60
N SER A 34 11.40 -29.91 -13.25
CA SER A 34 11.94 -28.97 -14.24
C SER A 34 13.36 -29.39 -14.65
N ASN A 35 13.48 -30.12 -15.75
CA ASN A 35 14.75 -30.23 -16.48
C ASN A 35 14.95 -28.95 -17.29
N TYR A 36 15.66 -27.98 -16.74
CA TYR A 36 16.23 -26.88 -17.52
C TYR A 36 17.51 -27.36 -18.20
N GLY A 37 17.38 -27.80 -19.45
CA GLY A 37 18.51 -28.02 -20.34
C GLY A 37 19.14 -26.69 -20.73
N ARG A 38 20.44 -26.53 -20.43
CA ARG A 38 21.31 -25.51 -21.02
C ARG A 38 21.31 -25.67 -22.54
N CYS A 39 20.95 -24.61 -23.28
CA CYS A 39 21.45 -24.41 -24.64
C CYS A 39 22.48 -23.30 -24.59
N GLY A 40 23.73 -23.68 -24.89
CA GLY A 40 24.82 -22.75 -25.07
C GLY A 40 24.75 -22.09 -26.44
N ASN A 41 25.19 -20.82 -26.45
CA ASN A 41 26.08 -20.24 -27.46
C ASN A 41 25.65 -20.32 -28.93
N CYS A 42 24.94 -19.30 -29.42
CA CYS A 42 24.93 -18.92 -30.84
C CYS A 42 24.98 -17.39 -30.95
N GLY A 43 26.12 -16.84 -31.35
CA GLY A 43 26.21 -15.48 -31.87
C GLY A 43 25.83 -15.46 -33.34
N ASN A 44 24.90 -14.57 -33.72
CA ASN A 44 24.91 -13.73 -34.92
C ASN A 44 23.50 -13.16 -35.20
N MET A 45 23.51 -11.99 -35.82
CA MET A 45 22.38 -11.12 -36.17
C MET A 45 21.09 -11.87 -36.58
N CYS A 46 19.97 -11.53 -35.93
CA CYS A 46 18.64 -11.90 -36.38
C CYS A 46 17.81 -10.65 -36.65
N VAL A 47 17.56 -10.42 -37.93
CA VAL A 47 16.53 -9.52 -38.48
C VAL A 47 15.17 -10.04 -38.01
N CYS A 48 14.37 -9.19 -37.37
CA CYS A 48 13.02 -9.53 -36.92
C CYS A 48 12.07 -9.76 -38.11
N ARG A 49 11.99 -11.01 -38.59
CA ARG A 49 10.82 -11.50 -39.33
C ARG A 49 9.80 -12.03 -38.33
N THR A 50 8.63 -11.42 -38.30
CA THR A 50 7.44 -11.92 -37.61
C THR A 50 7.08 -13.33 -38.11
N PRO A 51 6.93 -14.34 -37.23
CA PRO A 51 6.50 -15.66 -37.66
C PRO A 51 5.00 -15.65 -38.00
N HIS A 52 4.70 -16.13 -39.20
CA HIS A 52 3.34 -16.47 -39.63
C HIS A 52 2.84 -17.64 -38.78
N TYR A 53 1.76 -17.42 -38.05
CA TYR A 53 1.11 -18.44 -37.22
C TYR A 53 0.29 -19.37 -38.13
N GLN A 54 0.79 -20.59 -38.39
CA GLN A 54 -0.02 -21.67 -38.95
C GLN A 54 -0.74 -22.40 -37.80
N PRO A 55 -2.07 -22.57 -37.87
CA PRO A 55 -2.82 -23.28 -36.84
C PRO A 55 -2.60 -24.79 -36.98
N HIS A 56 -1.79 -25.37 -36.09
CA HIS A 56 -1.76 -26.81 -35.89
C HIS A 56 -2.97 -27.24 -35.07
N SER A 57 -3.65 -28.26 -35.58
CA SER A 57 -4.76 -29.00 -35.00
C SER A 57 -4.42 -29.52 -33.60
N ALA A 58 -5.19 -29.08 -32.61
CA ALA A 58 -5.10 -29.57 -31.23
C ALA A 58 -5.71 -30.98 -31.09
N PRO A 59 -5.15 -31.86 -30.22
CA PRO A 59 -5.71 -33.18 -29.94
C PRO A 59 -6.99 -33.12 -29.08
N PRO A 60 -7.90 -34.10 -29.22
CA PRO A 60 -9.21 -34.08 -28.56
C PRO A 60 -9.09 -34.56 -27.10
N TRP A 61 -8.93 -33.61 -26.17
CA TRP A 61 -9.21 -33.89 -24.75
C TRP A 61 -10.72 -33.77 -24.52
N ARG A 62 -11.37 -34.90 -24.24
CA ARG A 62 -12.76 -34.95 -23.76
C ARG A 62 -12.85 -34.27 -22.40
N THR A 63 -13.39 -33.06 -22.37
CA THR A 63 -13.96 -32.48 -21.16
C THR A 63 -15.34 -33.09 -20.94
N THR A 64 -15.48 -33.90 -19.89
CA THR A 64 -16.76 -34.27 -19.32
C THR A 64 -17.43 -32.99 -18.82
N ILE A 65 -18.44 -32.52 -19.56
CA ILE A 65 -19.28 -31.39 -19.18
C ILE A 65 -20.05 -31.81 -17.91
N PRO A 66 -19.90 -31.12 -16.76
CA PRO A 66 -20.77 -31.37 -15.63
C PRO A 66 -22.20 -31.03 -16.03
N ASN A 67 -23.11 -31.94 -15.68
CA ASN A 67 -24.54 -31.90 -15.99
C ASN A 67 -25.12 -30.48 -15.77
N ILE A 68 -25.38 -29.76 -16.86
CA ILE A 68 -26.08 -28.47 -16.81
C ILE A 68 -27.55 -28.80 -16.56
N VAL A 69 -27.98 -28.68 -15.31
CA VAL A 69 -29.40 -28.65 -14.98
C VAL A 69 -29.97 -27.40 -15.65
N HIS A 70 -30.84 -27.59 -16.63
CA HIS A 70 -31.54 -26.51 -17.32
C HIS A 70 -32.22 -25.61 -16.28
N ALA A 71 -31.84 -24.33 -16.26
CA ALA A 71 -32.54 -23.33 -15.47
C ALA A 71 -34.00 -23.27 -15.94
N PRO A 72 -34.99 -23.18 -15.01
CA PRO A 72 -36.38 -23.03 -15.38
C PRO A 72 -36.57 -21.76 -16.23
N PRO A 73 -37.53 -21.77 -17.17
CA PRO A 73 -37.79 -20.64 -18.05
C PRO A 73 -38.10 -19.37 -17.24
N PRO A 74 -37.63 -18.19 -17.68
CA PRO A 74 -37.87 -16.94 -16.99
C PRO A 74 -39.37 -16.68 -16.86
N LEU A 75 -39.82 -16.37 -15.64
CA LEU A 75 -41.18 -15.96 -15.37
C LEU A 75 -41.53 -14.70 -16.21
N PRO A 76 -42.78 -14.59 -16.69
CA PRO A 76 -43.22 -13.41 -17.42
C PRO A 76 -43.02 -12.14 -16.59
N PRO A 77 -42.65 -11.01 -17.21
CA PRO A 77 -42.37 -9.77 -16.50
C PRO A 77 -43.61 -9.33 -15.72
N GLN A 78 -43.53 -9.40 -14.39
CA GLN A 78 -44.55 -8.81 -13.54
C GLN A 78 -44.54 -7.30 -13.76
N ARG A 79 -45.68 -6.76 -14.23
CA ARG A 79 -45.94 -5.32 -14.33
C ARG A 79 -45.74 -4.70 -12.95
N ARG A 80 -44.60 -4.04 -12.74
CA ARG A 80 -44.41 -3.19 -11.57
C ARG A 80 -45.43 -2.05 -11.64
N PRO A 81 -46.20 -1.80 -10.58
CA PRO A 81 -47.04 -0.61 -10.51
C PRO A 81 -46.13 0.62 -10.63
N SER A 82 -46.50 1.52 -11.52
CA SER A 82 -45.76 2.77 -11.77
C SER A 82 -45.57 3.52 -10.45
N PRO A 83 -44.35 3.99 -10.14
CA PRO A 83 -44.11 4.79 -8.94
C PRO A 83 -44.97 6.05 -9.04
N LEU A 84 -45.81 6.26 -8.01
CA LEU A 84 -46.58 7.48 -7.83
C LEU A 84 -45.63 8.68 -7.91
N ARG A 85 -45.89 9.57 -8.87
CA ARG A 85 -45.12 10.82 -9.03
C ARG A 85 -45.13 11.58 -7.69
N PRO A 86 -43.96 11.96 -7.15
CA PRO A 86 -43.89 12.83 -5.98
C PRO A 86 -44.63 14.13 -6.26
N ARG A 87 -45.54 14.49 -5.36
CA ARG A 87 -46.26 15.76 -5.40
C ARG A 87 -45.26 16.91 -5.26
N PRO A 88 -45.31 17.96 -6.10
CA PRO A 88 -44.39 19.09 -5.98
C PRO A 88 -44.55 19.75 -4.60
N PRO A 89 -43.45 20.17 -3.96
CA PRO A 89 -43.49 20.85 -2.67
C PRO A 89 -44.21 22.20 -2.79
N PRO A 90 -44.93 22.63 -1.74
CA PRO A 90 -45.59 23.93 -1.72
C PRO A 90 -44.55 25.07 -1.83
N PRO A 91 -44.92 26.21 -2.43
CA PRO A 91 -44.05 27.37 -2.56
C PRO A 91 -43.63 27.90 -1.19
N LEU A 92 -42.33 28.14 -1.04
CA LEU A 92 -41.74 28.70 0.19
C LEU A 92 -42.23 30.14 0.40
N PRO A 93 -42.49 30.56 1.66
CA PRO A 93 -42.82 31.93 1.96
C PRO A 93 -41.65 32.88 1.67
N PRO A 94 -41.91 34.16 1.34
CA PRO A 94 -40.89 35.14 1.03
C PRO A 94 -39.94 35.35 2.22
N ARG A 95 -38.63 35.30 1.96
CA ARG A 95 -37.60 35.59 2.96
C ARG A 95 -37.66 37.08 3.35
N PRO A 96 -37.62 37.42 4.65
CA PRO A 96 -37.45 38.80 5.07
C PRO A 96 -36.07 39.33 4.65
N HIS A 97 -36.05 40.57 4.18
CA HIS A 97 -34.84 41.29 3.77
C HIS A 97 -33.82 41.33 4.90
N ALA A 98 -32.57 41.01 4.57
CA ALA A 98 -31.44 41.07 5.49
C ALA A 98 -31.18 42.52 5.94
N SER A 99 -31.13 42.74 7.25
CA SER A 99 -30.69 43.99 7.86
C SER A 99 -29.23 44.30 7.51
N PRO A 100 -28.86 45.58 7.38
CA PRO A 100 -27.49 45.99 7.07
C PRO A 100 -26.52 45.63 8.22
N PHE A 101 -25.38 45.06 7.85
CA PHE A 101 -24.28 44.72 8.77
C PHE A 101 -23.67 45.99 9.39
N PRO A 102 -23.25 45.95 10.67
CA PRO A 102 -22.44 47.01 11.26
C PRO A 102 -21.00 47.02 10.68
N PRO A 103 -20.34 48.19 10.62
CA PRO A 103 -18.99 48.31 10.09
C PRO A 103 -17.96 47.60 10.98
N ALA A 104 -16.99 46.93 10.33
CA ALA A 104 -15.91 46.24 10.99
C ALA A 104 -14.97 47.21 11.75
N PRO A 105 -14.51 46.87 12.97
CA PRO A 105 -13.54 47.68 13.70
C PRO A 105 -12.15 47.61 13.05
N GLN A 106 -11.52 48.76 12.88
CA GLN A 106 -10.13 48.89 12.45
C GLN A 106 -9.17 48.36 13.52
N PRO A 107 -8.11 47.61 13.16
CA PRO A 107 -7.10 47.19 14.13
C PRO A 107 -6.19 48.37 14.51
N ALA A 108 -6.08 48.61 15.81
CA ALA A 108 -5.13 49.54 16.41
C ALA A 108 -3.69 49.00 16.29
N ASN A 109 -2.76 49.91 16.03
CA ASN A 109 -1.31 49.72 16.04
C ASN A 109 -0.84 48.93 17.28
N ALA A 110 -0.22 47.77 17.06
CA ALA A 110 0.53 47.05 18.07
C ALA A 110 2.01 46.98 17.65
N ALA A 111 2.88 47.50 18.52
CA ALA A 111 4.33 47.52 18.41
C ALA A 111 4.95 46.10 18.39
N PRO A 112 6.19 45.93 17.88
CA PRO A 112 6.84 44.62 17.77
C PRO A 112 7.31 44.09 19.14
N PRO A 113 7.13 42.80 19.46
CA PRO A 113 7.69 42.20 20.65
C PRO A 113 9.17 41.86 20.46
N TRP A 114 9.94 42.23 21.47
CA TRP A 114 11.35 41.92 21.65
C TRP A 114 11.58 40.41 21.75
N ILE A 115 12.65 39.95 21.10
CA ILE A 115 13.15 38.57 21.12
C ILE A 115 13.79 38.30 22.48
N THR A 116 13.22 37.40 23.27
CA THR A 116 13.91 36.71 24.37
C THR A 116 14.63 35.47 23.83
N PRO A 117 15.95 35.30 24.08
CA PRO A 117 16.67 34.10 23.68
C PRO A 117 16.34 32.93 24.63
N GLY A 118 15.84 31.83 24.07
CA GLY A 118 15.71 30.54 24.73
C GLY A 118 17.04 29.76 24.78
N PRO A 119 17.11 28.65 25.53
CA PRO A 119 18.36 27.97 25.86
C PRO A 119 19.03 27.37 24.62
N SER A 120 20.27 27.80 24.38
CA SER A 120 21.14 27.32 23.32
C SER A 120 21.58 25.87 23.57
N TRP A 121 21.29 24.98 22.61
CA TRP A 121 22.01 23.72 22.48
C TRP A 121 23.44 24.03 22.04
N ASN A 122 24.40 23.89 22.96
CA ASN A 122 25.83 23.99 22.66
C ASN A 122 26.24 22.84 21.73
N ILE A 123 26.26 23.10 20.43
CA ILE A 123 27.00 22.29 19.47
C ILE A 123 28.48 22.67 19.65
N GLN A 124 29.25 21.81 20.33
CA GLN A 124 30.69 21.92 20.34
C GLN A 124 31.22 21.69 18.92
N VAL A 125 31.54 22.78 18.23
CA VAL A 125 32.32 22.75 17.00
C VAL A 125 33.79 22.53 17.42
N PRO A 126 34.46 21.46 16.96
CA PRO A 126 35.88 21.29 17.25
C PRO A 126 36.69 22.43 16.63
N ALA A 127 37.67 22.89 17.39
CA ALA A 127 38.52 24.02 17.08
C ALA A 127 39.35 23.81 15.80
N ALA A 128 39.50 24.92 15.08
CA ALA A 128 40.35 25.19 13.92
C ALA A 128 41.50 24.20 13.66
N GLY A 129 41.34 23.40 12.61
CA GLY A 129 42.41 22.76 11.87
C GLY A 129 42.19 22.99 10.38
N THR A 130 43.01 23.87 9.80
CA THR A 130 43.33 24.01 8.36
C THR A 130 42.19 23.83 7.35
N LEU A 131 41.58 24.95 6.96
CA LEU A 131 40.59 25.04 5.87
C LEU A 131 41.25 24.71 4.51
N SER A 132 41.09 23.46 4.05
CA SER A 132 41.15 23.18 2.61
C SER A 132 39.79 23.55 2.01
N TRP A 133 39.80 24.51 1.08
CA TRP A 133 38.63 24.84 0.27
C TRP A 133 38.36 23.68 -0.69
N THR A 134 37.45 22.79 -0.35
CA THR A 134 36.85 21.88 -1.32
C THR A 134 35.61 22.54 -1.93
N PRO A 135 35.42 22.48 -3.26
CA PRO A 135 34.28 23.07 -3.92
C PRO A 135 32.99 22.43 -3.39
N GLN A 136 32.09 23.31 -2.97
CA GLN A 136 30.79 23.04 -2.36
C GLN A 136 29.89 22.25 -3.33
N THR A 137 29.90 20.92 -3.20
CA THR A 137 28.94 20.05 -3.90
C THR A 137 27.57 20.21 -3.23
N TRP A 138 26.75 21.09 -3.77
CA TRP A 138 25.30 21.03 -3.62
C TRP A 138 24.78 19.76 -4.32
N PRO A 139 23.80 19.04 -3.74
CA PRO A 139 22.92 19.41 -2.63
C PRO A 139 23.50 19.09 -1.23
N PRO A 140 22.93 19.64 -0.14
CA PRO A 140 23.33 19.31 1.23
C PRO A 140 23.31 17.79 1.45
N PRO A 141 24.17 17.25 2.33
CA PRO A 141 24.14 15.84 2.66
C PRO A 141 22.72 15.51 3.12
N ILE A 142 22.06 14.64 2.36
CA ILE A 142 20.86 13.97 2.85
C ILE A 142 21.33 13.27 4.10
N TRP A 143 20.99 13.80 5.28
CA TRP A 143 21.00 13.03 6.50
C TRP A 143 20.04 11.89 6.22
N THR A 144 20.55 10.77 5.71
CA THR A 144 19.89 9.49 5.91
C THR A 144 20.11 9.23 7.38
N PRO A 145 19.14 9.54 8.27
CA PRO A 145 19.29 9.21 9.68
C PRO A 145 19.73 7.76 9.70
N GLN A 146 20.90 7.50 10.29
CA GLN A 146 21.62 6.23 10.26
C GLN A 146 20.58 5.13 10.38
N ALA A 147 20.18 4.55 9.24
CA ALA A 147 18.89 3.89 9.13
C ALA A 147 18.86 2.87 10.24
N SER A 148 17.94 3.13 11.16
CA SER A 148 18.00 2.65 12.53
C SER A 148 18.51 1.22 12.51
N GLN A 149 19.71 1.00 13.04
CA GLN A 149 20.30 -0.33 13.21
C GLN A 149 19.53 -1.08 14.30
N PHE A 150 18.20 -1.03 14.25
CA PHE A 150 17.35 -1.87 15.06
C PHE A 150 17.66 -3.29 14.64
N ARG A 151 18.44 -3.95 15.50
CA ARG A 151 18.61 -5.39 15.43
C ARG A 151 17.21 -6.00 15.39
N ALA A 152 17.03 -7.07 14.64
CA ALA A 152 15.73 -7.73 14.50
C ALA A 152 15.06 -8.13 15.84
N ASN A 153 15.81 -8.10 16.95
CA ASN A 153 15.36 -8.45 18.31
C ASN A 153 15.12 -7.25 19.23
N THR A 154 15.06 -6.02 18.71
CA THR A 154 14.81 -4.86 19.58
C THR A 154 13.32 -4.79 19.93
N GLU A 155 13.00 -4.62 21.21
CA GLU A 155 11.63 -4.38 21.67
C GLU A 155 11.03 -3.18 20.92
N TRP A 156 9.81 -3.34 20.42
CA TRP A 156 9.05 -2.28 19.78
C TRP A 156 7.83 -1.94 20.66
N PRO A 157 7.67 -0.67 21.09
CA PRO A 157 8.46 0.52 20.73
C PRO A 157 9.86 0.57 21.37
N PRO A 158 10.81 1.32 20.80
CA PRO A 158 12.16 1.41 21.33
C PRO A 158 12.20 2.18 22.66
N THR A 159 13.00 1.68 23.61
CA THR A 159 13.18 2.31 24.92
C THR A 159 14.07 3.54 24.88
N GLN A 160 15.02 3.61 23.94
CA GLN A 160 15.93 4.74 23.75
C GLN A 160 15.46 5.62 22.60
N ARG A 161 15.35 6.94 22.85
CA ARG A 161 14.91 7.94 21.88
C ARG A 161 16.10 8.76 21.40
N ASN A 162 16.67 8.36 20.27
CA ASN A 162 17.77 9.10 19.63
C ASN A 162 17.31 9.90 18.41
N LEU A 163 16.06 9.69 17.97
CA LEU A 163 15.49 10.37 16.81
C LEU A 163 14.13 10.98 17.18
N PRO A 164 13.70 12.06 16.52
CA PRO A 164 12.36 12.64 16.70
C PRO A 164 11.26 11.61 16.41
N ILE A 165 11.53 10.70 15.47
CA ILE A 165 10.64 9.61 15.11
C ILE A 165 11.41 8.34 14.75
N HIS A 166 10.87 7.22 15.20
CA HIS A 166 11.27 5.88 14.81
C HIS A 166 10.15 5.26 13.99
N VAL A 167 10.50 4.61 12.87
CA VAL A 167 9.55 3.83 12.06
C VAL A 167 9.65 2.37 12.47
N ALA A 168 8.52 1.68 12.52
CA ALA A 168 8.49 0.29 12.93
C ALA A 168 9.37 -0.57 12.01
N PRO A 169 10.10 -1.56 12.55
CA PRO A 169 11.07 -2.36 11.78
C PRO A 169 10.41 -3.20 10.67
N TRP A 170 9.09 -3.37 10.71
CA TRP A 170 8.30 -4.03 9.66
C TRP A 170 7.90 -3.11 8.52
N LEU A 171 8.20 -1.81 8.60
CA LEU A 171 7.96 -0.83 7.56
C LEU A 171 9.27 -0.25 7.01
N THR A 172 10.40 -0.37 7.70
CA THR A 172 11.68 0.23 7.30
C THR A 172 12.39 -0.55 6.21
N SER A 173 13.07 0.16 5.31
CA SER A 173 13.98 -0.44 4.34
C SER A 173 15.31 -0.88 4.97
N HIS A 174 15.87 -2.00 4.52
CA HIS A 174 17.24 -2.37 4.88
C HIS A 174 18.22 -1.46 4.14
N SER A 175 18.90 -0.58 4.87
CA SER A 175 19.70 0.50 4.28
C SER A 175 21.10 0.11 3.81
N ARG A 176 21.67 -0.99 4.32
CA ARG A 176 23.12 -1.19 4.23
C ARG A 176 23.62 -2.10 3.12
N GLU A 177 22.82 -3.06 2.64
CA GLU A 177 23.30 -4.06 1.68
C GLU A 177 22.17 -4.48 0.72
N PRO A 178 22.18 -4.02 -0.54
CA PRO A 178 21.52 -4.73 -1.64
C PRO A 178 22.14 -6.12 -1.78
N PRO A 179 21.36 -7.17 -2.13
CA PRO A 179 20.08 -7.07 -2.83
C PRO A 179 18.86 -7.54 -2.04
N TRP A 180 18.96 -7.79 -0.73
CA TRP A 180 17.90 -8.49 0.00
C TRP A 180 16.96 -7.52 0.70
N SER A 181 15.77 -7.35 0.14
CA SER A 181 14.66 -6.75 0.87
C SER A 181 14.28 -7.66 2.03
N LEU A 182 14.24 -7.11 3.25
CA LEU A 182 13.73 -7.81 4.42
C LEU A 182 12.25 -8.18 4.25
N ILE A 183 11.52 -7.43 3.42
CA ILE A 183 10.08 -7.60 3.21
C ILE A 183 9.88 -8.02 1.76
N ASP A 184 9.36 -9.24 1.57
CA ASP A 184 8.87 -9.73 0.29
C ASP A 184 7.37 -9.44 0.23
N TRP A 185 7.04 -8.32 -0.39
CA TRP A 185 5.67 -7.95 -0.68
C TRP A 185 5.60 -7.34 -2.07
N ASP A 186 4.77 -7.97 -2.91
CA ASP A 186 4.40 -7.45 -4.22
C ASP A 186 3.21 -6.51 -4.07
N LEU A 187 3.39 -5.25 -4.47
CA LEU A 187 2.41 -4.17 -4.30
C LEU A 187 1.15 -4.38 -5.14
N SER A 188 1.19 -5.29 -6.13
CA SER A 188 -0.01 -5.69 -6.87
C SER A 188 -0.93 -6.63 -6.08
N GLN A 189 -0.41 -7.22 -4.99
CA GLN A 189 -1.11 -8.19 -4.15
C GLN A 189 -1.53 -7.58 -2.82
N GLN A 190 -2.53 -8.19 -2.18
CA GLN A 190 -3.03 -7.72 -0.89
C GLN A 190 -1.92 -7.71 0.18
N PRO A 191 -1.93 -6.74 1.12
CA PRO A 191 -0.96 -6.66 2.21
C PRO A 191 -0.76 -7.95 3.00
N GLU A 192 -1.79 -8.78 3.11
CA GLU A 192 -1.78 -10.05 3.85
C GLU A 192 -0.79 -11.07 3.26
N THR A 193 -0.42 -10.93 1.98
CA THR A 193 0.58 -11.78 1.34
C THR A 193 2.02 -11.37 1.70
N ALA A 194 2.21 -10.24 2.40
CA ALA A 194 3.53 -9.73 2.76
C ALA A 194 4.25 -10.67 3.74
N LYS A 195 5.50 -11.02 3.40
CA LYS A 195 6.37 -11.86 4.22
C LYS A 195 7.65 -11.13 4.57
N ARG A 196 8.20 -11.42 5.75
CA ARG A 196 9.46 -10.87 6.24
C ARG A 196 10.48 -11.99 6.32
N THR A 197 11.65 -11.78 5.76
CA THR A 197 12.80 -12.65 5.99
C THR A 197 13.45 -12.26 7.31
N THR A 198 13.43 -13.17 8.29
CA THR A 198 14.11 -12.95 9.56
C THR A 198 15.63 -13.04 9.40
N SER A 199 16.40 -12.64 10.41
CA SER A 199 17.86 -12.82 10.40
C SER A 199 18.31 -14.28 10.33
N ARG A 200 17.40 -15.24 10.57
CA ARG A 200 17.64 -16.68 10.42
C ARG A 200 17.28 -17.21 9.03
N GLY A 201 16.89 -16.35 8.10
CA GLY A 201 16.44 -16.73 6.76
C GLY A 201 15.04 -17.36 6.72
N THR A 202 14.31 -17.38 7.85
CA THR A 202 12.94 -17.89 7.87
C THR A 202 11.97 -16.82 7.37
N LEU A 203 10.95 -17.23 6.63
CA LEU A 203 9.85 -16.35 6.23
C LEU A 203 8.79 -16.29 7.33
N GLU A 204 8.49 -15.08 7.77
CA GLU A 204 7.44 -14.79 8.74
C GLU A 204 6.35 -13.93 8.10
N GLU A 205 5.07 -14.22 8.38
CA GLU A 205 3.96 -13.41 7.91
C GLU A 205 3.92 -12.04 8.62
N LEU A 206 3.87 -10.94 7.86
CA LEU A 206 3.81 -9.59 8.47
C LEU A 206 2.48 -9.28 9.16
N THR A 207 1.41 -10.01 8.83
CA THR A 207 0.06 -9.83 9.41
C THR A 207 0.07 -9.88 10.93
N LYS A 208 0.97 -10.68 11.53
CA LYS A 208 1.20 -10.77 12.98
C LYS A 208 1.58 -9.45 13.64
N HIS A 209 2.09 -8.50 12.86
CA HIS A 209 2.59 -7.20 13.30
C HIS A 209 1.69 -6.03 12.85
N PHE A 210 0.59 -6.29 12.13
CA PHE A 210 -0.27 -5.23 11.58
C PHE A 210 -0.95 -4.36 12.64
N TRP A 211 -1.14 -4.87 13.86
CA TRP A 211 -1.74 -4.15 14.98
C TRP A 211 -0.73 -3.27 15.73
N LYS A 212 0.58 -3.43 15.49
CA LYS A 212 1.61 -2.66 16.15
C LYS A 212 1.63 -1.21 15.61
N PRO A 213 1.93 -0.20 16.45
CA PRO A 213 2.07 1.18 15.99
C PRO A 213 3.10 1.30 14.86
N ALA A 214 2.77 2.06 13.81
CA ALA A 214 3.63 2.25 12.64
C ALA A 214 4.88 3.07 12.97
N VAL A 215 4.76 3.98 13.92
CA VAL A 215 5.84 4.90 14.32
C VAL A 215 5.86 5.08 15.85
N HIS A 216 7.01 5.51 16.37
CA HIS A 216 7.20 5.91 17.76
C HIS A 216 7.88 7.30 17.83
N PRO A 217 7.30 8.29 18.54
CA PRO A 217 6.04 8.23 19.28
C PRO A 217 4.85 7.96 18.34
N ALA A 218 3.76 7.40 18.90
CA ALA A 218 2.59 7.05 18.11
C ALA A 218 1.99 8.29 17.44
N ALA A 219 1.67 8.20 16.15
CA ALA A 219 1.11 9.29 15.37
C ALA A 219 -0.34 9.01 14.97
N PHE A 220 -1.14 10.07 14.94
CA PHE A 220 -2.53 10.08 14.47
C PHE A 220 -2.66 10.50 13.01
N LYS A 221 -1.57 11.07 12.45
CA LYS A 221 -1.45 11.49 11.07
C LYS A 221 -0.10 11.04 10.51
N ILE A 222 -0.11 10.37 9.36
CA ILE A 222 1.09 9.99 8.61
C ILE A 222 0.91 10.43 7.17
N VAL A 223 1.93 11.07 6.61
CA VAL A 223 2.00 11.41 5.20
C VAL A 223 3.11 10.59 4.55
N ILE A 224 2.75 9.82 3.52
CA ILE A 224 3.67 9.00 2.75
C ILE A 224 3.79 9.56 1.33
N ILE A 225 5.01 9.87 0.93
CA ILE A 225 5.34 10.38 -0.39
C ILE A 225 5.81 9.21 -1.26
N CYS A 226 5.12 9.02 -2.38
CA CYS A 226 5.46 8.03 -3.39
C CYS A 226 6.27 8.70 -4.51
N ASN A 227 7.60 8.77 -4.36
CA ASN A 227 8.47 9.30 -5.41
C ASN A 227 9.00 8.13 -6.24
N TYR A 228 8.20 7.68 -7.21
CA TYR A 228 8.70 6.84 -8.29
C TYR A 228 9.15 7.73 -9.44
N ASP A 229 10.30 7.41 -10.04
CA ASP A 229 10.93 8.22 -11.08
C ASP A 229 10.23 8.01 -12.43
N LEU A 230 9.01 8.52 -12.54
CA LEU A 230 8.22 8.62 -13.77
C LEU A 230 8.36 10.03 -14.38
N GLY A 231 9.50 10.71 -14.17
CA GLY A 231 9.62 12.12 -14.53
C GLY A 231 8.71 13.03 -13.69
N GLU A 232 8.09 14.05 -14.31
CA GLU A 232 7.28 15.01 -13.56
C GLU A 232 5.90 14.46 -13.14
N THR A 233 5.36 13.42 -13.79
CA THR A 233 4.06 12.82 -13.37
C THR A 233 4.13 12.22 -11.97
N GLY A 234 5.29 11.69 -11.58
CA GLY A 234 5.50 11.18 -10.23
C GLY A 234 5.28 12.27 -9.16
N ARG A 235 5.39 13.56 -9.54
CA ARG A 235 5.11 14.69 -8.65
C ARG A 235 3.62 15.03 -8.56
N ASP A 236 2.82 14.64 -9.56
CA ASP A 236 1.38 14.93 -9.60
C ASP A 236 0.57 13.94 -8.74
N TRP A 237 1.16 12.77 -8.47
CA TRP A 237 0.59 11.81 -7.54
C TRP A 237 0.51 12.41 -6.14
N ARG A 238 -0.73 12.49 -5.63
CA ARG A 238 -1.00 13.06 -4.31
C ARG A 238 -0.30 12.24 -3.22
N PRO A 239 0.24 12.89 -2.18
CA PRO A 239 0.75 12.17 -1.02
C PRO A 239 -0.34 11.31 -0.38
N ILE A 240 0.05 10.14 0.10
CA ILE A 240 -0.85 9.23 0.83
C ILE A 240 -0.98 9.77 2.25
N ALA A 241 -2.10 10.41 2.55
CA ALA A 241 -2.41 10.91 3.88
C ALA A 241 -3.28 9.91 4.64
N ILE A 242 -2.79 9.45 5.80
CA ILE A 242 -3.52 8.60 6.73
C ILE A 242 -3.81 9.45 7.96
N GLU A 243 -5.08 9.61 8.32
CA GLU A 243 -5.51 10.36 9.50
C GLU A 243 -6.55 9.53 10.27
N LYS A 244 -6.33 9.33 11.57
CA LYS A 244 -7.19 8.51 12.43
C LYS A 244 -7.29 9.13 13.83
N ASN A 245 -8.37 8.81 14.53
CA ASN A 245 -8.56 9.14 15.96
C ASN A 245 -7.82 8.18 16.92
N ARG A 246 -7.08 7.21 16.38
CA ARG A 246 -6.24 6.26 17.11
C ARG A 246 -4.83 6.23 16.52
N ALA A 247 -3.87 5.68 17.27
CA ALA A 247 -2.54 5.43 16.76
C ALA A 247 -2.60 4.64 15.44
N ILE A 248 -1.92 5.16 14.41
CA ILE A 248 -1.83 4.50 13.11
C ILE A 248 -0.93 3.27 13.24
N THR A 249 -1.42 2.13 12.77
CA THR A 249 -0.71 0.84 12.86
C THR A 249 0.01 0.48 11.57
N CYS A 250 0.88 -0.53 11.62
CA CYS A 250 1.58 -1.01 10.42
C CYS A 250 0.60 -1.49 9.35
N GLY A 251 -0.48 -2.19 9.73
CA GLY A 251 -1.52 -2.61 8.80
C GLY A 251 -2.20 -1.43 8.11
N ASP A 252 -2.53 -0.38 8.86
CA ASP A 252 -3.12 0.85 8.29
C ASP A 252 -2.21 1.44 7.18
N VAL A 253 -0.90 1.44 7.40
CA VAL A 253 0.09 1.91 6.42
C VAL A 253 0.15 1.02 5.19
N PHE A 254 0.24 -0.30 5.37
CA PHE A 254 0.28 -1.25 4.25
C PHE A 254 -0.98 -1.17 3.37
N HIS A 255 -2.18 -1.14 3.98
CA HIS A 255 -3.43 -1.01 3.25
C HIS A 255 -3.53 0.33 2.52
N ALA A 256 -3.10 1.44 3.14
CA ALA A 256 -3.12 2.74 2.47
C ALA A 256 -2.23 2.78 1.22
N ILE A 257 -1.02 2.19 1.31
CA ILE A 257 -0.12 2.05 0.15
C ILE A 257 -0.77 1.18 -0.93
N PHE A 258 -1.34 0.04 -0.54
CA PHE A 258 -2.01 -0.86 -1.48
C PHE A 258 -3.15 -0.16 -2.21
N TYR A 259 -4.10 0.45 -1.48
CA TYR A 259 -5.24 1.12 -2.11
C TYR A 259 -4.81 2.25 -3.03
N PHE A 260 -3.85 3.07 -2.61
CA PHE A 260 -3.31 4.14 -3.44
C PHE A 260 -2.74 3.63 -4.78
N LEU A 261 -1.99 2.52 -4.74
CA LEU A 261 -1.38 1.93 -5.95
C LEU A 261 -2.36 1.14 -6.81
N GLN A 262 -3.50 0.73 -6.24
CA GLN A 262 -4.56 0.03 -6.97
C GLN A 262 -5.53 0.98 -7.68
N GLU A 263 -5.40 2.30 -7.48
CA GLU A 263 -6.19 3.29 -8.22
C GLU A 263 -5.94 3.16 -9.74
N PRO A 264 -7.01 3.15 -10.56
CA PRO A 264 -6.89 3.18 -12.01
C PRO A 264 -6.13 4.41 -12.49
N LEU A 265 -5.31 4.23 -13.51
CA LEU A 265 -4.56 5.32 -14.12
C LEU A 265 -5.46 6.07 -15.11
N PRO A 266 -5.67 7.39 -14.97
CA PRO A 266 -6.44 8.16 -15.92
C PRO A 266 -5.71 8.23 -17.27
N SER A 267 -6.45 8.31 -18.38
CA SER A 267 -5.86 8.31 -19.72
C SER A 267 -4.85 9.44 -19.92
N THR A 268 -5.06 10.61 -19.31
CA THR A 268 -4.12 11.74 -19.36
C THR A 268 -2.78 11.43 -18.70
N GLU A 269 -2.76 10.66 -17.59
CA GLU A 269 -1.52 10.22 -16.96
C GLU A 269 -0.83 9.15 -17.82
N VAL A 270 -1.60 8.22 -18.40
CA VAL A 270 -1.09 7.21 -19.31
C VAL A 270 -0.39 7.86 -20.50
N ASP A 271 -1.04 8.80 -21.17
CA ASP A 271 -0.52 9.51 -22.35
C ASP A 271 0.76 10.27 -22.01
N TYR A 272 0.78 10.97 -20.87
CA TYR A 272 1.98 11.66 -20.39
C TYR A 272 3.13 10.69 -20.12
N ILE A 273 2.91 9.60 -19.38
CA ILE A 273 3.95 8.60 -19.08
C ILE A 273 4.50 7.97 -20.37
N CYS A 274 3.65 7.71 -21.35
CA CYS A 274 4.07 7.19 -22.66
C CYS A 274 4.85 8.23 -23.49
N SER A 275 4.61 9.53 -23.28
CA SER A 275 5.35 10.60 -23.94
C SER A 275 6.81 10.72 -23.45
N LEU A 276 7.10 10.27 -22.22
CA LEU A 276 8.45 10.31 -21.64
C LEU A 276 9.38 9.23 -22.22
N ASP A 277 8.86 8.02 -22.44
CA ASP A 277 9.57 6.91 -23.09
C ASP A 277 8.53 6.08 -23.86
N PRO A 278 8.65 5.94 -25.20
CA PRO A 278 7.74 5.13 -26.02
C PRO A 278 7.58 3.68 -25.54
N ASN A 279 8.57 3.13 -24.83
CA ASN A 279 8.51 1.78 -24.28
C ASN A 279 7.67 1.67 -23.01
N ASN A 280 7.30 2.78 -22.37
CA ASN A 280 6.55 2.75 -21.11
C ASN A 280 5.17 2.11 -21.27
N TRP A 281 4.49 2.32 -22.41
CA TRP A 281 3.22 1.65 -22.68
C TRP A 281 3.36 0.13 -22.58
N GLN A 282 4.36 -0.43 -23.28
CA GLN A 282 4.61 -1.87 -23.28
C GLN A 282 4.96 -2.38 -21.87
N LYS A 283 5.84 -1.66 -21.15
CA LYS A 283 6.22 -2.00 -19.76
C LYS A 283 5.02 -2.01 -18.81
N MET A 284 4.13 -1.03 -18.92
CA MET A 284 2.90 -0.94 -18.12
C MET A 284 1.93 -2.07 -18.48
N TRP A 285 1.75 -2.32 -19.79
CA TRP A 285 0.89 -3.39 -20.27
C TRP A 285 1.36 -4.78 -19.82
N ASP A 286 2.67 -5.05 -19.90
CA ASP A 286 3.26 -6.30 -19.43
C ASP A 286 3.11 -6.48 -17.92
N SER A 287 3.22 -5.39 -17.14
CA SER A 287 2.96 -5.40 -15.70
C SER A 287 1.49 -5.66 -15.37
N CYS A 288 0.57 -5.01 -16.08
CA CYS A 288 -0.87 -5.27 -15.97
C CYS A 288 -1.21 -6.73 -16.28
N ASN A 289 -0.65 -7.28 -17.36
CA ASN A 289 -0.86 -8.69 -17.70
C ASN A 289 -0.34 -9.61 -16.59
N ARG A 290 0.88 -9.38 -16.07
CA ARG A 290 1.42 -10.15 -14.95
C ARG A 290 0.57 -10.06 -13.70
N ARG A 291 0.04 -8.88 -13.37
CA ARG A 291 -0.93 -8.69 -12.28
C ARG A 291 -2.19 -9.54 -12.52
N CYS A 292 -2.78 -9.48 -13.71
CA CYS A 292 -3.98 -10.25 -14.06
C CYS A 292 -3.76 -11.76 -13.93
N TRP A 293 -2.58 -12.27 -14.33
CA TRP A 293 -2.24 -13.69 -14.24
C TRP A 293 -2.07 -14.20 -12.80
N ARG A 294 -1.80 -13.33 -11.84
CA ARG A 294 -1.63 -13.70 -10.42
C ARG A 294 -2.95 -13.98 -9.70
N THR A 295 -4.08 -13.56 -10.26
CA THR A 295 -5.41 -13.81 -9.69
C THR A 295 -6.18 -14.81 -10.56
N PRO A 296 -5.90 -16.12 -10.41
CA PRO A 296 -6.52 -17.15 -11.24
C PRO A 296 -8.05 -17.11 -11.10
N GLY A 297 -8.75 -17.20 -12.23
CA GLY A 297 -10.21 -17.11 -12.30
C GLY A 297 -10.77 -15.68 -12.34
N LEU A 298 -9.96 -14.64 -12.09
CA LEU A 298 -10.38 -13.23 -12.17
C LEU A 298 -9.55 -12.40 -13.15
N ALA A 299 -8.68 -13.02 -13.94
CA ALA A 299 -7.79 -12.33 -14.87
C ALA A 299 -8.53 -11.39 -15.85
N GLU A 300 -9.69 -11.82 -16.39
CA GLU A 300 -10.48 -10.96 -17.26
C GLU A 300 -11.10 -9.78 -16.53
N PHE A 301 -11.53 -9.97 -15.28
CA PHE A 301 -12.08 -8.91 -14.47
C PHE A 301 -11.01 -7.86 -14.14
N GLU A 302 -9.82 -8.29 -13.71
CA GLU A 302 -8.69 -7.40 -13.46
C GLU A 302 -8.24 -6.66 -14.73
N ARG A 303 -8.28 -7.32 -15.90
CA ARG A 303 -7.95 -6.69 -17.19
C ARG A 303 -8.95 -5.61 -17.57
N ARG A 304 -10.25 -5.81 -17.29
CA ARG A 304 -11.29 -4.79 -17.56
C ARG A 304 -11.14 -3.54 -16.69
N GLN A 305 -10.46 -3.63 -15.54
CA GLN A 305 -10.16 -2.45 -14.72
C GLN A 305 -9.08 -1.54 -15.34
N GLY A 306 -8.38 -2.02 -16.39
CA GLY A 306 -7.35 -1.25 -17.09
C GLY A 306 -6.03 -1.17 -16.34
N LEU A 307 -5.21 -0.19 -16.72
CA LEU A 307 -3.94 0.12 -16.07
C LEU A 307 -4.18 0.77 -14.71
N LYS A 308 -3.37 0.41 -13.73
CA LYS A 308 -3.36 0.98 -12.38
C LYS A 308 -2.02 1.65 -12.09
N ARG A 309 -1.94 2.50 -11.06
CA ARG A 309 -0.65 3.11 -10.63
C ARG A 309 0.45 2.09 -10.38
N VAL A 310 0.12 0.92 -9.82
CA VAL A 310 1.09 -0.16 -9.61
C VAL A 310 1.71 -0.69 -10.90
N ASP A 311 0.99 -0.63 -12.03
CA ASP A 311 1.49 -1.13 -13.31
C ASP A 311 2.59 -0.21 -13.89
N CYS A 312 2.65 1.05 -13.44
CA CYS A 312 3.72 2.00 -13.77
C CYS A 312 5.07 1.60 -13.16
N LEU A 313 5.06 0.81 -12.07
CA LEU A 313 6.27 0.35 -11.39
C LEU A 313 7.00 -0.78 -12.14
N GLY A 314 6.40 -1.31 -13.21
CA GLY A 314 7.08 -2.31 -14.03
C GLY A 314 7.30 -3.64 -13.31
N VAL A 315 8.49 -4.24 -13.52
CA VAL A 315 8.96 -5.44 -12.80
C VAL A 315 9.30 -5.13 -11.33
N GLU A 316 9.49 -3.85 -10.99
CA GLU A 316 9.97 -3.37 -9.70
C GLU A 316 8.85 -3.12 -8.68
N ALA A 317 7.65 -3.67 -8.91
CA ALA A 317 6.48 -3.52 -8.02
C ALA A 317 6.62 -4.22 -6.65
N LYS A 318 7.85 -4.37 -6.14
CA LYS A 318 8.16 -4.91 -4.81
C LYS A 318 8.44 -3.80 -3.82
N PHE A 319 7.82 -3.89 -2.65
CA PHE A 319 8.05 -3.00 -1.53
C PHE A 319 9.48 -3.14 -1.00
N ALA A 320 10.23 -2.04 -0.93
CA ALA A 320 11.56 -2.01 -0.31
C ALA A 320 11.56 -1.41 1.09
N GLY A 321 10.45 -0.83 1.54
CA GLY A 321 10.32 -0.16 2.83
C GLY A 321 9.99 1.33 2.73
N LEU A 322 9.94 1.96 3.90
CA LEU A 322 9.76 3.38 4.12
C LEU A 322 11.03 3.97 4.71
N SER A 323 11.30 5.22 4.36
CA SER A 323 12.40 6.02 4.90
C SER A 323 11.87 7.34 5.44
N VAL A 324 12.39 7.80 6.58
CA VAL A 324 11.99 9.09 7.16
C VAL A 324 12.72 10.21 6.44
N VAL A 325 11.98 11.25 6.07
CA VAL A 325 12.52 12.52 5.59
C VAL A 325 12.10 13.59 6.58
N LEU A 326 13.08 14.23 7.22
CA LEU A 326 12.87 15.36 8.12
C LEU A 326 12.90 16.67 7.33
N GLY A 327 11.86 17.48 7.49
CA GLY A 327 11.78 18.85 6.98
C GLY A 327 12.53 19.83 7.88
N ALA A 328 12.81 21.02 7.35
CA ALA A 328 13.45 22.10 8.10
C ALA A 328 12.54 22.67 9.21
N ASP A 329 11.23 22.46 9.09
CA ASP A 329 10.18 22.85 10.04
C ASP A 329 9.90 21.78 11.09
N GLU A 330 10.81 20.82 11.26
CA GLU A 330 10.68 19.66 12.16
C GLU A 330 9.50 18.72 11.81
N THR A 331 8.79 18.97 10.71
CA THR A 331 7.84 18.00 10.19
C THR A 331 8.59 16.81 9.60
N TRP A 332 7.93 15.67 9.56
CA TRP A 332 8.50 14.47 8.98
C TRP A 332 7.50 13.83 8.03
N THR A 333 8.03 13.23 6.97
CA THR A 333 7.26 12.45 6.01
C THR A 333 7.93 11.10 5.82
N LEU A 334 7.16 10.12 5.36
CA LEU A 334 7.70 8.82 4.98
C LEU A 334 7.84 8.77 3.46
N ARG A 335 9.00 8.40 2.95
CA ARG A 335 9.21 8.15 1.52
C ARG A 335 9.13 6.67 1.24
N LEU A 336 8.22 6.29 0.35
CA LEU A 336 8.08 4.93 -0.17
C LEU A 336 9.27 4.58 -1.06
N ARG A 337 9.83 3.38 -0.87
CA ARG A 337 10.95 2.84 -1.64
C ARG A 337 10.53 1.56 -2.34
N PHE A 338 11.03 1.37 -3.55
CA PHE A 338 10.81 0.18 -4.38
C PHE A 338 12.12 -0.55 -4.60
N ASN A 339 12.07 -1.87 -4.76
CA ASN A 339 13.26 -2.66 -5.08
C ASN A 339 13.57 -2.52 -6.56
N SER A 340 14.57 -1.71 -6.88
CA SER A 340 15.12 -1.68 -8.24
C SER A 340 16.04 -2.88 -8.41
N GLN A 341 15.61 -3.87 -9.21
CA GLN A 341 16.50 -4.92 -9.70
C GLN A 341 17.12 -4.38 -10.99
N ARG A 342 18.25 -3.67 -10.85
CA ARG A 342 19.06 -3.22 -12.00
C ARG A 342 19.89 -4.36 -12.58
#